data_AF-A0A9X2VZ77-F1
#
_entry.id   AF-A0A9X2VZ77-F1
#
_cell.length_a   1.000
_cell.length_b   1.000
_cell.length_c   1.000
_cell.angle_alpha   90.00
_cell.angle_beta   90.00
_cell.angle_gamma   90.00
#
_symmetry.space_group_name_H-M   'P 1'
#
loop_
_entity.id
_entity.type
_entity.pdbx_description
1 polymer ?
#
loop_
_entity_poly.entity_id
_entity_poly.type
_entity_poly.pdbx_seq_one_letter_code
_entity_poly.pdbx_strand_id
1 'polypeptide(L)'
;MTEPADTAHDGQEDLDVHGMFLIMNLLGGCKGLRLREGMSEYVTIEHGETVDYDDVQRVYARADLLELPVRYSDTVGSDIDVVNQQELVVEFGASTFVVLHNEFADAHGLALPVCRPLPGDADNSRLRRLFEMVTRLSDHPVLNKERHARYLNDLADMAWRSHVRRSVIAALPDLSPDDEGDQRITGAALDTREPIKTAYFGFEDTTWTATTRYTVKNARHDDAVRYVAVTLFGWEV
;
A
#
# COMPACT_ATOMS: atom_id res chain seq x y z
N MET A 1 8.20 -14.94 41.22
CA MET A 1 9.33 -14.82 40.29
C MET A 1 9.20 -15.95 39.30
N THR A 2 8.71 -15.62 38.12
CA THR A 2 8.63 -16.50 36.95
C THR A 2 8.88 -15.57 35.76
N GLU A 3 9.99 -15.80 35.08
CA GLU A 3 10.38 -15.13 33.84
C GLU A 3 9.29 -15.35 32.77
N PRO A 4 9.03 -14.38 31.87
CA PRO A 4 8.29 -14.67 30.66
C PRO A 4 9.19 -15.42 29.68
N ALA A 5 8.68 -16.54 29.19
CA ALA A 5 9.30 -17.34 28.15
C ALA A 5 9.43 -16.51 26.87
N ASP A 6 10.68 -16.39 26.41
CA ASP A 6 11.06 -16.10 25.04
C ASP A 6 10.44 -17.17 24.14
N THR A 7 9.35 -16.83 23.45
CA THR A 7 8.95 -17.55 22.23
C THR A 7 9.44 -16.75 21.05
N ALA A 8 10.72 -16.95 20.75
CA ALA A 8 11.23 -16.86 19.39
C ALA A 8 10.31 -17.70 18.49
N HIS A 9 9.54 -17.04 17.63
CA HIS A 9 8.94 -17.73 16.49
C HIS A 9 10.02 -17.89 15.42
N ASP A 10 10.70 -19.02 15.58
CA ASP A 10 11.59 -19.64 14.61
C ASP A 10 10.78 -20.09 13.38
N GLY A 11 11.35 -19.86 12.20
CA GLY A 11 11.20 -20.73 11.05
C GLY A 11 9.84 -20.78 10.35
N GLN A 12 9.56 -19.78 9.52
CA GLN A 12 9.00 -20.09 8.21
C GLN A 12 9.73 -19.28 7.14
N GLU A 13 10.88 -19.83 6.76
CA GLU A 13 11.53 -19.61 5.47
C GLU A 13 10.50 -19.89 4.36
N ASP A 14 10.02 -18.81 3.71
CA ASP A 14 9.73 -18.72 2.27
C ASP A 14 9.14 -17.33 2.00
N LEU A 15 9.95 -16.29 2.24
CA LEU A 15 9.70 -14.93 1.74
C LEU A 15 10.71 -14.58 0.65
N ASP A 16 11.06 -15.54 -0.19
CA ASP A 16 11.62 -15.25 -1.51
C ASP A 16 10.46 -14.95 -2.48
N VAL A 17 9.79 -13.83 -2.26
CA VAL A 17 9.20 -13.08 -3.38
C VAL A 17 10.34 -12.30 -4.04
N HIS A 18 11.41 -13.03 -4.42
CA HIS A 18 12.34 -12.54 -5.42
C HIS A 18 11.50 -12.35 -6.68
N GLY A 19 11.41 -11.10 -7.16
CA GLY A 19 10.81 -10.77 -8.44
C GLY A 19 11.42 -11.67 -9.51
N MET A 20 10.72 -12.76 -9.81
CA MET A 20 11.16 -13.74 -10.78
C MET A 20 10.85 -13.14 -12.14
N PHE A 21 11.84 -12.50 -12.74
CA PHE A 21 11.80 -12.05 -14.12
C PHE A 21 11.63 -13.28 -15.03
N LEU A 22 10.39 -13.69 -15.28
CA LEU A 22 10.09 -14.66 -16.33
C LEU A 22 10.10 -13.95 -17.68
N ILE A 23 11.30 -13.82 -18.27
CA ILE A 23 11.45 -13.53 -19.69
C ILE A 23 11.10 -14.82 -20.44
N MET A 24 9.81 -15.02 -20.77
CA MET A 24 9.41 -16.11 -21.66
C MET A 24 9.65 -15.74 -23.12
N ASN A 25 10.15 -16.72 -23.88
CA ASN A 25 10.67 -16.59 -25.24
C ASN A 25 9.62 -16.06 -26.22
N LEU A 26 9.91 -14.90 -26.82
CA LEU A 26 9.07 -14.18 -27.78
C LEU A 26 9.20 -14.75 -29.20
N LEU A 27 8.23 -15.56 -29.62
CA LEU A 27 8.05 -15.93 -31.03
C LEU A 27 6.62 -15.65 -31.50
N GLY A 28 6.48 -14.61 -32.33
CA GLY A 28 5.28 -14.33 -33.11
C GLY A 28 4.42 -13.21 -32.52
N GLY A 29 4.38 -12.06 -33.18
CA GLY A 29 3.52 -10.95 -32.75
C GLY A 29 2.03 -11.27 -32.90
N CYS A 30 1.20 -10.90 -31.90
CA CYS A 30 -0.25 -10.66 -32.05
C CYS A 30 -0.95 -10.18 -30.76
N LYS A 31 -1.70 -9.07 -30.88
CA LYS A 31 -3.04 -8.68 -30.36
C LYS A 31 -3.63 -9.10 -28.98
N GLY A 32 -3.01 -9.90 -28.12
CA GLY A 32 -3.60 -10.16 -26.80
C GLY A 32 -2.94 -11.28 -26.01
N LEU A 33 -3.15 -11.27 -24.70
CA LEU A 33 -2.63 -12.28 -23.78
C LEU A 33 -3.42 -13.57 -23.98
N ARG A 34 -2.76 -14.68 -24.35
CA ARG A 34 -3.41 -16.00 -24.47
C ARG A 34 -3.10 -16.86 -23.26
N LEU A 35 -4.04 -17.01 -22.34
CA LEU A 35 -3.96 -18.01 -21.28
C LEU A 35 -4.50 -19.35 -21.79
N ARG A 36 -3.69 -20.41 -21.77
CA ARG A 36 -4.10 -21.75 -22.18
C ARG A 36 -4.64 -22.55 -20.99
N GLU A 37 -5.95 -22.76 -20.93
CA GLU A 37 -6.56 -23.71 -20.00
C GLU A 37 -6.56 -25.12 -20.63
N GLY A 38 -5.79 -26.06 -20.05
CA GLY A 38 -5.72 -27.44 -20.54
C GLY A 38 -5.15 -27.59 -21.97
N MET A 39 -5.65 -28.57 -22.73
CA MET A 39 -5.09 -28.90 -24.06
C MET A 39 -5.68 -28.10 -25.24
N SER A 40 -6.73 -27.28 -25.07
CA SER A 40 -7.44 -26.71 -26.23
C SER A 40 -8.18 -25.38 -26.05
N GLU A 41 -8.25 -24.79 -24.85
CA GLU A 41 -8.92 -23.49 -24.66
C GLU A 41 -7.90 -22.36 -24.45
N TYR A 42 -8.14 -21.24 -25.12
CA TYR A 42 -7.35 -20.01 -24.98
C TYR A 42 -8.27 -18.90 -24.49
N VAL A 43 -8.01 -18.37 -23.30
CA VAL A 43 -8.61 -17.14 -22.80
C VAL A 43 -7.77 -15.98 -23.33
N THR A 44 -8.42 -15.02 -23.99
CA THR A 44 -7.77 -13.77 -24.40
C THR A 44 -8.03 -12.72 -23.33
N ILE A 45 -6.98 -12.14 -22.76
CA ILE A 45 -7.10 -11.00 -21.84
C ILE A 45 -6.58 -9.75 -22.55
N GLU A 46 -7.36 -8.69 -22.42
CA GLU A 46 -7.05 -7.37 -22.93
C GLU A 46 -6.29 -6.54 -21.89
N HIS A 47 -5.57 -5.53 -22.36
CA HIS A 47 -4.91 -4.63 -21.43
C HIS A 47 -5.95 -3.79 -20.68
N GLY A 48 -5.72 -3.52 -19.40
CA GLY A 48 -6.65 -2.83 -18.52
C GLY A 48 -7.66 -3.75 -17.84
N GLU A 49 -7.70 -5.04 -18.18
CA GLU A 49 -8.52 -6.02 -17.49
C GLU A 49 -7.90 -6.47 -16.17
N THR A 50 -8.75 -6.98 -15.28
CA THR A 50 -8.36 -7.66 -14.04
C THR A 50 -8.50 -9.16 -14.23
N VAL A 51 -7.51 -9.92 -13.78
CA VAL A 51 -7.42 -11.38 -13.99
C VAL A 51 -7.10 -12.05 -12.68
N ASP A 52 -7.70 -13.21 -12.44
CA ASP A 52 -7.33 -14.04 -11.30
C ASP A 52 -5.90 -14.58 -11.45
N TYR A 53 -5.06 -14.33 -10.46
CA TYR A 53 -3.68 -14.78 -10.39
C TYR A 53 -3.57 -16.30 -10.39
N ASP A 54 -4.53 -17.00 -9.78
CA ASP A 54 -4.54 -18.47 -9.75
C ASP A 54 -4.78 -19.05 -11.14
N ASP A 55 -5.60 -18.38 -11.96
CA ASP A 55 -5.80 -18.73 -13.36
C ASP A 55 -4.53 -18.52 -14.18
N VAL A 56 -3.75 -17.47 -13.88
CA VAL A 56 -2.44 -17.25 -14.51
C VAL A 56 -1.43 -18.32 -14.07
N GLN A 57 -1.37 -18.66 -12.77
CA GLN A 57 -0.45 -19.66 -12.21
C GLN A 57 -0.65 -21.07 -12.78
N ARG A 58 -1.89 -21.50 -12.98
CA ARG A 58 -2.20 -22.81 -13.59
C ARG A 58 -1.73 -22.91 -15.05
N VAL A 59 -1.48 -21.77 -15.69
CA VAL A 59 -1.21 -21.63 -17.12
C VAL A 59 0.27 -21.28 -17.41
N TYR A 60 1.07 -21.03 -16.37
CA TYR A 60 2.39 -20.38 -16.44
C TYR A 60 3.44 -21.03 -17.35
N ALA A 61 3.24 -22.28 -17.79
CA ALA A 61 4.14 -22.93 -18.73
C ALA A 61 4.19 -22.27 -20.13
N ARG A 62 3.25 -21.37 -20.48
CA ARG A 62 3.16 -20.75 -21.83
C ARG A 62 2.61 -19.31 -21.91
N ALA A 63 2.58 -18.55 -20.81
CA ALA A 63 2.01 -17.20 -20.83
C ALA A 63 2.97 -16.15 -21.42
N ASP A 64 2.51 -15.25 -22.28
CA ASP A 64 3.26 -14.08 -22.74
C ASP A 64 3.09 -12.92 -21.75
N LEU A 65 3.52 -13.10 -20.50
CA LEU A 65 3.31 -12.15 -19.41
C LEU A 65 4.60 -11.93 -18.59
N LEU A 66 4.93 -10.66 -18.34
CA LEU A 66 5.97 -10.26 -17.40
C LEU A 66 5.31 -9.67 -16.16
N GLU A 67 5.35 -10.40 -15.04
CA GLU A 67 4.95 -9.89 -13.74
C GLU A 67 5.94 -8.81 -13.29
N LEU A 68 5.42 -7.65 -12.86
CA LEU A 68 6.23 -6.55 -12.34
C LEU A 68 6.44 -6.74 -10.82
N PRO A 69 7.54 -6.23 -10.25
CA PRO A 69 7.85 -6.37 -8.82
C PRO A 69 7.04 -5.40 -7.95
N VAL A 70 5.73 -5.28 -8.21
CA VAL A 70 4.78 -4.46 -7.46
C VAL A 70 3.57 -5.33 -7.12
N ARG A 71 3.48 -5.79 -5.87
CA ARG A 71 2.42 -6.67 -5.40
C ARG A 71 1.97 -6.28 -4.00
N TYR A 72 0.67 -6.24 -3.76
CA TYR A 72 0.11 -5.83 -2.48
C TYR A 72 -1.22 -6.52 -2.20
N SER A 73 -1.45 -6.94 -0.98
CA SER A 73 -2.60 -7.67 -0.42
C SER A 73 -2.93 -7.09 0.95
N ASP A 74 -4.12 -7.36 1.51
CA ASP A 74 -4.42 -6.90 2.88
C ASP A 74 -3.52 -7.57 3.92
N THR A 75 -2.82 -8.62 3.50
CA THR A 75 -1.92 -9.46 4.31
C THR A 75 -0.47 -9.47 3.79
N VAL A 76 -0.19 -8.96 2.60
CA VAL A 76 1.12 -9.04 1.91
C VAL A 76 1.44 -7.73 1.21
N GLY A 77 2.71 -7.35 1.08
CA GLY A 77 3.12 -6.15 0.35
C GLY A 77 2.97 -4.86 1.15
N SER A 78 3.45 -3.78 0.55
CA SER A 78 3.70 -2.52 1.25
C SER A 78 2.93 -1.34 0.67
N ASP A 79 2.84 -0.26 1.43
CA ASP A 79 2.41 1.06 0.96
C ASP A 79 3.28 1.55 -0.22
N ILE A 80 4.56 1.16 -0.23
CA ILE A 80 5.49 1.41 -1.32
C ILE A 80 5.04 0.73 -2.62
N ASP A 81 4.59 -0.53 -2.56
CA ASP A 81 4.10 -1.27 -3.73
C ASP A 81 2.88 -0.59 -4.36
N VAL A 82 1.94 -0.14 -3.52
CA VAL A 82 0.75 0.62 -3.97
C VAL A 82 1.17 1.91 -4.67
N VAL A 83 2.09 2.67 -4.08
CA VAL A 83 2.56 3.95 -4.66
C VAL A 83 3.32 3.73 -5.96
N ASN A 84 4.16 2.70 -6.03
CA ASN A 84 4.89 2.36 -7.25
C ASN A 84 3.95 1.93 -8.36
N GLN A 85 2.93 1.11 -8.06
CA GLN A 85 1.88 0.76 -9.00
C GLN A 85 1.17 2.01 -9.53
N GLN A 86 0.73 2.91 -8.64
CA GLN A 86 0.07 4.14 -9.04
C GLN A 86 0.96 5.00 -9.95
N GLU A 87 2.26 5.08 -9.66
CA GLU A 87 3.20 5.82 -10.50
C GLU A 87 3.37 5.18 -11.87
N LEU A 88 3.48 3.85 -11.96
CA LEU A 88 3.54 3.13 -13.22
C LEU A 88 2.25 3.33 -14.04
N VAL A 89 1.08 3.26 -13.40
CA VAL A 89 -0.22 3.51 -14.05
C VAL A 89 -0.35 4.96 -14.53
N VAL A 90 0.17 5.93 -13.79
CA VAL A 90 0.16 7.35 -14.21
C VAL A 90 1.08 7.59 -15.40
N GLU A 91 2.29 7.02 -15.38
CA GLU A 91 3.30 7.21 -16.44
C GLU A 91 2.91 6.49 -17.74
N PHE A 92 2.42 5.25 -17.64
CA PHE A 92 2.19 4.39 -18.80
C PHE A 92 0.70 4.21 -19.16
N GLY A 93 -0.22 4.59 -18.28
CA GLY A 93 -1.65 4.37 -18.44
C GLY A 93 -2.07 2.96 -18.01
N ALA A 94 -3.23 2.85 -17.37
CA ALA A 94 -3.77 1.57 -16.87
C ALA A 94 -3.95 0.53 -18.00
N SER A 95 -4.30 0.98 -19.21
CA SER A 95 -4.43 0.14 -20.41
C SER A 95 -3.10 -0.37 -20.97
N THR A 96 -1.97 -0.15 -20.29
CA THR A 96 -0.70 -0.80 -20.59
C THR A 96 -0.52 -2.10 -19.78
N PHE A 97 -1.24 -2.25 -18.67
CA PHE A 97 -1.05 -3.35 -17.74
C PHE A 97 -2.28 -4.24 -17.64
N VAL A 98 -2.07 -5.47 -17.18
CA VAL A 98 -3.12 -6.31 -16.63
C VAL A 98 -3.01 -6.24 -15.12
N VAL A 99 -4.15 -6.09 -14.44
CA VAL A 99 -4.20 -6.16 -12.98
C VAL A 99 -4.34 -7.62 -12.60
N LEU A 100 -3.35 -8.14 -11.89
CA LEU A 100 -3.42 -9.46 -11.30
C LEU A 100 -4.18 -9.35 -9.98
N HIS A 101 -5.18 -10.18 -9.75
CA HIS A 101 -5.93 -10.23 -8.49
C HIS A 101 -5.92 -11.66 -7.96
N ASN A 102 -5.64 -11.88 -6.69
CA ASN A 102 -5.72 -13.19 -6.05
C ASN A 102 -6.83 -13.13 -4.99
N GLU A 103 -7.94 -13.82 -5.22
CA GLU A 103 -9.12 -13.77 -4.34
C GLU A 103 -8.83 -14.31 -2.92
N PHE A 104 -7.90 -15.26 -2.78
CA PHE A 104 -7.59 -15.88 -1.48
C PHE A 104 -6.70 -15.01 -0.58
N ALA A 105 -5.84 -14.19 -1.18
CA ALA A 105 -4.94 -13.30 -0.46
C ALA A 105 -5.37 -11.82 -0.52
N ASP A 106 -6.43 -11.51 -1.27
CA ASP A 106 -6.80 -10.18 -1.75
C ASP A 106 -5.60 -9.41 -2.35
N ALA A 107 -4.71 -10.17 -3.03
CA ALA A 107 -3.45 -9.66 -3.54
C ALA A 107 -3.61 -9.12 -4.95
N HIS A 108 -3.19 -7.88 -5.16
CA HIS A 108 -3.15 -7.22 -6.44
C HIS A 108 -1.71 -7.04 -6.91
N GLY A 109 -1.49 -7.18 -8.20
CA GLY A 109 -0.21 -6.89 -8.84
C GLY A 109 -0.40 -6.28 -10.22
N LEU A 110 0.70 -5.85 -10.83
CA LEU A 110 0.71 -5.48 -12.24
C LEU A 110 1.51 -6.48 -13.05
N ALA A 111 0.99 -6.74 -14.23
CA ALA A 111 1.69 -7.48 -15.25
C ALA A 111 1.69 -6.73 -16.57
N LEU A 112 2.78 -6.88 -17.30
CA LEU A 112 2.91 -6.40 -18.67
C LEU A 112 2.68 -7.58 -19.63
N PRO A 113 1.65 -7.55 -20.50
CA PRO A 113 1.56 -8.47 -21.62
C PRO A 113 2.78 -8.30 -22.53
N VAL A 114 3.50 -9.38 -22.82
CA VAL A 114 4.74 -9.35 -23.60
C VAL A 114 4.43 -9.27 -25.10
N CYS A 115 3.90 -8.12 -25.53
CA CYS A 115 3.72 -7.79 -26.94
C CYS A 115 4.83 -6.84 -27.42
N ARG A 116 5.37 -7.07 -28.61
CA ARG A 116 6.19 -6.07 -29.32
C ARG A 116 5.46 -5.57 -30.56
N PRO A 117 5.37 -4.25 -30.78
CA PRO A 117 5.60 -3.17 -29.81
C PRO A 117 4.46 -3.08 -28.77
N LEU A 118 4.69 -2.39 -27.64
CA LEU A 118 3.59 -2.00 -26.75
C LEU A 118 2.57 -1.15 -27.52
N PRO A 119 1.27 -1.19 -27.15
CA PRO A 119 0.26 -0.32 -27.76
C PRO A 119 0.74 1.15 -27.77
N GLY A 120 0.93 1.72 -28.95
CA GLY A 120 1.39 3.09 -29.14
C GLY A 120 2.89 3.35 -28.94
N ASP A 121 3.76 2.33 -28.90
CA ASP A 121 5.21 2.47 -28.68
C ASP A 121 6.05 1.89 -29.84
N ALA A 122 5.90 2.45 -31.04
CA ALA A 122 6.57 1.94 -32.26
C ALA A 122 8.11 1.88 -32.13
N ASP A 123 8.71 2.75 -31.31
CA ASP A 123 10.17 2.86 -31.15
C ASP A 123 10.72 2.20 -29.87
N ASN A 124 9.90 1.42 -29.13
CA ASN A 124 10.24 0.80 -27.84
C ASN A 124 10.72 1.79 -26.75
N SER A 125 10.41 3.08 -26.92
CA SER A 125 10.84 4.15 -26.03
C SER A 125 10.18 4.04 -24.64
N ARG A 126 8.89 3.66 -24.61
CA ARG A 126 8.12 3.46 -23.38
C ARG A 126 8.56 2.17 -22.69
N LEU A 127 8.82 1.11 -23.45
CA LEU A 127 9.36 -0.14 -22.90
C LEU A 127 10.74 0.08 -22.24
N ARG A 128 11.64 0.85 -22.87
CA ARG A 128 12.94 1.18 -22.28
C ARG A 128 12.77 1.98 -20.98
N ARG A 129 11.89 2.98 -20.96
CA ARG A 129 11.62 3.76 -19.74
C ARG A 129 11.02 2.90 -18.62
N LEU A 130 10.09 1.99 -18.96
CA LEU A 130 9.54 1.04 -18.00
C LEU A 130 10.65 0.18 -17.40
N PHE A 131 11.54 -0.35 -18.23
CA PHE A 131 12.69 -1.13 -17.76
C PHE A 131 13.62 -0.31 -16.85
N GLU A 132 13.91 0.95 -17.20
CA GLU A 132 14.70 1.85 -16.36
C GLU A 132 14.04 2.10 -14.99
N MET A 133 12.72 2.34 -14.96
CA MET A 133 11.96 2.52 -13.71
C MET A 133 11.94 1.26 -12.85
N VAL A 134 11.68 0.10 -13.46
CA VAL A 134 11.69 -1.19 -12.75
C VAL A 134 13.10 -1.53 -12.25
N THR A 135 14.14 -1.25 -13.03
CA THR A 135 15.53 -1.46 -12.59
C THR A 135 15.84 -0.61 -11.37
N ARG A 136 15.42 0.67 -11.38
CA ARG A 136 15.58 1.58 -10.23
C ARG A 136 14.94 1.07 -8.95
N LEU A 137 13.88 0.25 -9.02
CA LEU A 137 13.26 -0.34 -7.83
C LEU A 137 14.23 -1.25 -7.05
N SER A 138 15.22 -1.83 -7.72
CA SER A 138 16.25 -2.67 -7.09
C SER A 138 17.17 -1.86 -6.17
N ASP A 139 17.45 -0.61 -6.52
CA ASP A 139 18.34 0.29 -5.77
C ASP A 139 17.57 1.28 -4.87
N HIS A 140 16.35 1.63 -5.29
CA HIS A 140 15.49 2.62 -4.67
C HIS A 140 14.06 2.08 -4.60
N PRO A 141 13.60 1.63 -3.42
CA PRO A 141 12.32 0.90 -3.32
C PRO A 141 11.11 1.75 -3.72
N VAL A 142 11.24 3.09 -3.78
CA VAL A 142 10.14 4.01 -4.12
C VAL A 142 10.49 4.79 -5.39
N LEU A 143 9.63 4.69 -6.41
CA LEU A 143 9.77 5.45 -7.67
C LEU A 143 9.60 6.95 -7.47
N ASN A 144 8.67 7.35 -6.59
CA ASN A 144 8.32 8.73 -6.33
C ASN A 144 8.05 8.99 -4.83
N LYS A 145 9.03 9.58 -4.14
CA LYS A 145 8.97 9.87 -2.69
C LYS A 145 7.89 10.88 -2.32
N GLU A 146 7.63 11.87 -3.17
CA GLU A 146 6.59 12.88 -2.92
C GLU A 146 5.19 12.27 -3.01
N ARG A 147 4.98 11.34 -3.95
CA ARG A 147 3.73 10.57 -4.00
C ARG A 147 3.57 9.70 -2.77
N HIS A 148 4.63 9.03 -2.32
CA HIS A 148 4.59 8.22 -1.10
C HIS A 148 4.24 9.05 0.14
N ALA A 149 4.86 10.22 0.31
CA ALA A 149 4.52 11.12 1.41
C ALA A 149 3.06 11.60 1.36
N ARG A 150 2.54 11.95 0.17
CA ARG A 150 1.12 12.30 0.02
C ARG A 150 0.20 11.13 0.34
N TYR A 151 0.55 9.93 -0.10
CA TYR A 151 -0.21 8.73 0.18
C TYR A 151 -0.31 8.44 1.69
N LEU A 152 0.80 8.56 2.43
CA LEU A 152 0.78 8.42 3.88
C LEU A 152 -0.10 9.48 4.57
N ASN A 153 -0.10 10.72 4.07
CA ASN A 153 -0.99 11.77 4.59
C ASN A 153 -2.46 11.47 4.32
N ASP A 154 -2.80 10.95 3.13
CA ASP A 154 -4.17 10.53 2.80
C ASP A 154 -4.63 9.39 3.72
N LEU A 155 -3.76 8.41 3.96
CA LEU A 155 -4.03 7.32 4.91
C LEU A 155 -4.18 7.84 6.35
N ALA A 156 -3.38 8.82 6.76
CA ALA A 156 -3.50 9.44 8.08
C ALA A 156 -4.84 10.16 8.25
N ASP A 157 -5.29 10.87 7.21
CA ASP A 157 -6.59 11.52 7.17
C ASP A 157 -7.75 10.51 7.21
N MET A 158 -7.61 9.38 6.53
CA MET A 158 -8.56 8.26 6.63
C MET A 158 -8.56 7.62 8.03
N ALA A 159 -7.39 7.41 8.62
CA ALA A 159 -7.24 6.87 9.98
C ALA A 159 -7.89 7.80 11.01
N TRP A 160 -7.74 9.13 10.86
CA TRP A 160 -8.44 10.14 11.66
C TRP A 160 -9.96 9.95 11.64
N ARG A 161 -10.54 9.86 10.44
CA ARG A 161 -11.99 9.71 10.25
C ARG A 161 -12.50 8.35 10.76
N SER A 162 -11.67 7.32 10.72
CA SER A 162 -12.05 5.96 11.09
C SER A 162 -11.97 5.69 12.59
N HIS A 163 -10.79 5.86 13.20
CA HIS A 163 -10.52 5.38 14.55
C HIS A 163 -9.65 6.31 15.40
N VAL A 164 -8.70 7.05 14.82
CA VAL A 164 -7.75 7.86 15.60
C VAL A 164 -8.49 8.96 16.37
N ARG A 165 -9.46 9.64 15.76
CA ARG A 165 -10.28 10.66 16.47
C ARG A 165 -10.92 10.10 17.74
N ARG A 166 -11.51 8.91 17.67
CA ARG A 166 -12.15 8.26 18.81
C ARG A 166 -11.12 7.89 19.88
N SER A 167 -9.94 7.41 19.47
CA SER A 167 -8.83 7.10 20.37
C SER A 167 -8.36 8.35 21.13
N VAL A 168 -8.15 9.47 20.43
CA VAL A 168 -7.75 10.75 21.04
C VAL A 168 -8.82 11.22 22.04
N ILE A 169 -10.09 11.20 21.65
CA ILE A 169 -11.21 11.63 22.51
C ILE A 169 -11.35 10.74 23.75
N ALA A 170 -11.06 9.44 23.63
CA ALA A 170 -11.10 8.52 24.75
C ALA A 170 -9.93 8.73 25.72
N ALA A 171 -8.75 9.10 25.22
CA ALA A 171 -7.54 9.30 26.01
C ALA A 171 -7.47 10.67 26.70
N LEU A 172 -8.04 11.73 26.11
CA LEU A 172 -7.98 13.08 26.67
C LEU A 172 -8.54 13.18 28.10
N PRO A 173 -9.70 12.59 28.46
CA PRO A 173 -10.21 12.65 29.83
C PRO A 173 -9.23 12.13 30.90
N ASP A 174 -8.39 11.16 30.57
CA ASP A 174 -7.40 10.59 31.50
C ASP A 174 -6.23 11.57 31.76
N LEU A 175 -6.08 12.60 30.93
CA LEU A 175 -5.09 13.67 31.06
C LEU A 175 -5.66 14.93 31.72
N SER A 176 -6.96 14.96 32.03
CA SER A 176 -7.59 16.12 32.67
C SER A 176 -7.12 16.25 34.14
N PRO A 177 -6.79 17.45 34.62
CA PRO A 177 -6.51 17.67 36.04
C PRO A 177 -7.76 17.37 36.89
N ASP A 178 -7.54 16.90 38.13
CA ASP A 178 -8.58 16.47 39.07
C ASP A 178 -9.39 17.63 39.70
N ASP A 179 -9.04 18.89 39.39
CA ASP A 179 -9.65 20.06 40.03
C ASP A 179 -11.11 20.26 39.58
N GLU A 180 -12.00 20.39 40.57
CA GLU A 180 -13.46 20.47 40.44
C GLU A 180 -13.97 21.64 39.55
N GLY A 181 -13.10 22.58 39.17
CA GLY A 181 -13.41 23.74 38.34
C GLY A 181 -13.38 23.48 36.83
N ASP A 182 -12.59 22.51 36.37
CA ASP A 182 -12.56 22.09 34.97
C ASP A 182 -13.53 20.93 34.81
N GLN A 183 -14.78 21.29 34.46
CA GLN A 183 -15.85 20.35 34.15
C GLN A 183 -15.31 19.19 33.32
N ARG A 184 -15.32 17.97 33.89
CA ARG A 184 -15.11 16.68 33.22
C ARG A 184 -15.50 16.79 31.76
N ILE A 185 -14.52 17.01 30.89
CA ILE A 185 -14.82 17.20 29.47
C ILE A 185 -15.28 15.84 28.97
N THR A 186 -16.59 15.68 28.83
CA THR A 186 -17.15 14.42 28.36
C THR A 186 -16.72 14.20 26.91
N GLY A 187 -16.54 12.93 26.51
CA GLY A 187 -16.19 12.59 25.13
C GLY A 187 -17.13 13.23 24.09
N ALA A 188 -18.41 13.42 24.43
CA ALA A 188 -19.40 14.08 23.57
C ALA A 188 -19.10 15.58 23.33
N ALA A 189 -18.52 16.28 24.31
CA ALA A 189 -18.12 17.69 24.17
C ALA A 189 -16.80 17.85 23.40
N LEU A 190 -15.93 16.83 23.43
CA LEU A 190 -14.71 16.78 22.62
C LEU A 190 -15.00 16.45 21.16
N ASP A 191 -15.99 15.59 20.90
CA ASP A 191 -16.33 15.15 19.55
C ASP A 191 -16.69 16.33 18.63
N THR A 192 -17.33 17.37 19.15
CA THR A 192 -17.72 18.54 18.34
C THR A 192 -16.59 19.55 18.08
N ARG A 193 -15.39 19.33 18.63
CA ARG A 193 -14.25 20.28 18.50
C ARG A 193 -13.36 19.95 17.30
N GLU A 194 -13.65 20.60 16.16
CA GLU A 194 -12.74 20.68 15.00
C GLU A 194 -11.27 21.03 15.34
N PRO A 195 -10.96 21.89 16.35
CA PRO A 195 -9.57 22.20 16.71
C PRO A 195 -8.73 20.99 17.15
N ILE A 196 -9.34 19.89 17.61
CA ILE A 196 -8.61 18.69 18.06
C ILE A 196 -7.82 18.08 16.90
N LYS A 197 -8.41 17.99 15.70
CA LYS A 197 -7.70 17.49 14.52
C LYS A 197 -6.49 18.38 14.22
N THR A 198 -6.70 19.69 14.16
CA THR A 198 -5.66 20.65 13.84
C THR A 198 -4.50 20.61 14.84
N ALA A 199 -4.80 20.53 16.14
CA ALA A 199 -3.77 20.39 17.17
C ALA A 199 -3.04 19.04 17.06
N TYR A 200 -3.77 17.94 16.86
CA TYR A 200 -3.18 16.60 16.77
C TYR A 200 -2.20 16.48 15.59
N PHE A 201 -2.59 16.96 14.41
CA PHE A 201 -1.74 16.98 13.22
C PHE A 201 -0.69 18.10 13.24
N GLY A 202 -0.85 19.09 14.11
CA GLY A 202 0.11 20.18 14.33
C GLY A 202 1.30 19.81 15.20
N PHE A 203 1.29 18.63 15.83
CA PHE A 203 2.43 18.14 16.60
C PHE A 203 3.62 17.85 15.66
N GLU A 204 4.70 18.60 15.80
CA GLU A 204 5.84 18.63 14.86
C GLU A 204 6.51 17.27 14.68
N ASP A 205 6.54 16.44 15.72
CA ASP A 205 7.16 15.12 15.66
C ASP A 205 6.19 14.00 15.24
N THR A 206 5.00 14.36 14.71
CA THR A 206 4.04 13.38 14.21
C THR A 206 4.69 12.52 13.14
N THR A 207 4.78 11.22 13.39
CA THR A 207 5.40 10.27 12.48
C THR A 207 4.38 9.19 12.13
N TRP A 208 3.84 9.26 10.92
CA TRP A 208 2.95 8.23 10.39
C TRP A 208 3.75 7.09 9.76
N THR A 209 3.43 5.86 10.15
CA THR A 209 4.06 4.67 9.60
C THR A 209 2.97 3.75 9.09
N ALA A 210 3.11 3.26 7.85
CA ALA A 210 2.25 2.23 7.31
C ALA A 210 2.36 0.96 8.16
N THR A 211 1.22 0.41 8.56
CA THR A 211 1.12 -0.90 9.22
C THR A 211 0.72 -1.99 8.24
N THR A 212 -0.04 -1.60 7.22
CA THR A 212 -0.35 -2.39 6.04
C THR A 212 -0.29 -1.45 4.83
N ARG A 213 -0.54 -1.97 3.63
CA ARG A 213 -0.74 -1.17 2.42
C ARG A 213 -1.77 -0.05 2.55
N TYR A 214 -2.83 -0.21 3.37
CA TYR A 214 -3.97 0.73 3.45
C TYR A 214 -4.21 1.29 4.85
N THR A 215 -3.35 0.98 5.80
CA THR A 215 -3.51 1.45 7.18
C THR A 215 -2.21 2.04 7.68
N VAL A 216 -2.35 3.09 8.49
CA VAL A 216 -1.23 3.76 9.15
C VAL A 216 -1.47 3.81 10.64
N LYS A 217 -0.37 3.94 11.39
CA LYS A 217 -0.36 4.32 12.79
C LYS A 217 0.48 5.58 12.97
N ASN A 218 0.10 6.44 13.91
CA ASN A 218 1.02 7.46 14.40
C ASN A 218 1.93 6.82 15.44
N ALA A 219 3.23 6.74 15.16
CA ALA A 219 4.23 6.16 16.06
C ALA A 219 4.35 6.93 17.38
N ARG A 220 3.95 8.21 17.40
CA ARG A 220 3.95 9.09 18.57
C ARG A 220 2.54 9.51 18.97
N HIS A 221 1.59 8.57 18.91
CA HIS A 221 0.18 8.83 19.21
C HIS A 221 0.01 9.49 20.59
N ASP A 222 0.59 8.92 21.64
CA ASP A 222 0.40 9.40 23.02
C ASP A 222 0.99 10.80 23.22
N ASP A 223 2.15 11.08 22.63
CA ASP A 223 2.76 12.41 22.69
C ASP A 223 1.92 13.45 21.95
N ALA A 224 1.36 13.09 20.80
CA ALA A 224 0.44 13.95 20.06
C ALA A 224 -0.86 14.21 20.87
N VAL A 225 -1.36 13.22 21.62
CA VAL A 225 -2.50 13.41 22.54
C VAL A 225 -2.14 14.37 23.68
N ARG A 226 -0.97 14.22 24.31
CA ARG A 226 -0.47 15.18 25.32
C ARG A 226 -0.33 16.58 24.74
N TYR A 227 0.20 16.71 23.52
CA TYR A 227 0.31 17.99 22.83
C TYR A 227 -1.06 18.65 22.64
N VAL A 228 -2.10 17.87 22.29
CA VAL A 228 -3.48 18.37 22.20
C VAL A 228 -3.98 18.85 23.56
N ALA A 229 -3.74 18.09 24.63
CA ALA A 229 -4.12 18.44 26.01
C ALA A 229 -3.51 19.81 26.42
N VAL A 230 -2.19 19.97 26.24
CA VAL A 230 -1.49 21.23 26.51
C VAL A 230 -2.01 22.36 25.62
N THR A 231 -2.10 22.14 24.32
CA THR A 231 -2.34 23.20 23.33
C THR A 231 -3.77 23.74 23.38
N LEU A 232 -4.77 22.88 23.57
CA LEU A 232 -6.18 23.27 23.52
C LEU A 232 -6.80 23.52 24.89
N PHE A 233 -6.24 22.93 25.94
CA PHE A 233 -6.84 22.98 27.28
C PHE A 233 -5.90 23.55 28.35
N GLY A 234 -4.59 23.70 28.05
CA GLY A 234 -3.63 24.23 29.01
C GLY A 234 -3.31 23.28 30.16
N TRP A 235 -3.60 21.98 29.99
CA TRP A 235 -3.32 20.98 31.03
C TRP A 235 -1.81 20.73 31.15
N GLU A 236 -1.34 20.56 32.39
CA GLU A 236 0.03 20.11 32.68
C GLU A 236 0.06 18.58 32.68
N VAL A 237 0.67 17.97 31.66
CA VAL A 237 0.62 16.52 31.34
C VAL A 237 1.97 15.93 30.96
#